data_AF-A0A976E6J5-F1
#
_entry.id   AF-A0A976E6J5-F1
#
_cell.length_a   1.000
_cell.length_b   1.000
_cell.length_c   1.000
_cell.angle_alpha   90.00
_cell.angle_beta   90.00
_cell.angle_gamma   90.00
#
_symmetry.space_group_name_H-M   'P 1'
#
loop_
_entity.id
_entity.type
_entity.pdbx_description
1 polymer ?
#
loop_
_entity_poly.entity_id
_entity_poly.type
_entity_poly.pdbx_seq_one_letter_code
_entity_poly.pdbx_strand_id
1 'polypeptide(L)' 'MLKGIDQRLSAEIVHVLMLMGHGDDLVICDVNHPAATIAAATTYGKLIDMTGCDIPTAARAI' A
#
# COMPACT_ATOMS: atom_id res chain seq x y z
N MET A 1 -10.56 -1.35 13.59
CA MET A 1 -9.26 -1.73 14.20
C MET A 1 -9.28 -3.22 14.49
N LEU A 2 -8.28 -3.96 14.01
CA LEU A 2 -8.17 -5.42 14.19
C LEU A 2 -7.04 -5.75 15.18
N LYS A 3 -7.14 -6.88 15.87
CA LYS A 3 -6.09 -7.29 16.83
C LYS A 3 -4.84 -7.72 16.05
N GLY A 4 -3.69 -7.11 16.37
CA GLY A 4 -2.40 -7.47 15.78
C GLY A 4 -2.11 -6.87 14.40
N ILE A 5 -2.97 -5.98 13.89
CA ILE A 5 -2.79 -5.28 12.60
C ILE A 5 -2.66 -3.78 12.89
N ASP A 6 -1.70 -3.11 12.24
CA ASP A 6 -1.55 -1.66 12.39
C ASP A 6 -2.83 -0.95 11.95
N GLN A 7 -3.34 -0.06 12.80
CA GLN A 7 -4.60 0.64 12.58
C GLN A 7 -4.60 1.55 11.34
N ARG A 8 -3.43 1.89 10.79
CA ARG A 8 -3.28 2.70 9.58
C ARG A 8 -3.49 1.90 8.30
N LEU A 9 -3.44 0.56 8.37
CA LEU A 9 -3.74 -0.28 7.23
C LEU A 9 -5.25 -0.28 6.98
N SER A 10 -5.65 0.33 5.87
CA SER A 10 -7.03 0.27 5.39
C SER A 10 -7.39 -1.16 4.97
N ALA A 11 -8.69 -1.44 4.86
CA ALA A 11 -9.15 -2.75 4.40
C ALA A 11 -8.59 -3.10 3.00
N GLU A 12 -8.40 -2.10 2.14
CA GLU A 12 -7.84 -2.27 0.80
C GLU A 12 -6.34 -2.64 0.86
N ILE A 13 -5.56 -1.96 1.71
CA ILE A 13 -4.14 -2.31 1.89
C ILE A 13 -4.00 -3.75 2.38
N VAL A 14 -4.77 -4.14 3.41
CA VAL A 14 -4.74 -5.52 3.93
C VAL A 14 -5.14 -6.52 2.84
N HIS A 15 -6.14 -6.20 2.03
CA HIS A 15 -6.56 -7.05 0.92
C HIS A 15 -5.45 -7.27 -0.10
N VAL A 16 -4.76 -6.20 -0.53
CA VAL A 16 -3.65 -6.32 -1.50
C VAL A 16 -2.48 -7.10 -0.93
N LEU A 17 -2.09 -6.84 0.32
CA LEU A 17 -1.01 -7.61 0.97
C LEU A 17 -1.34 -9.10 1.08
N MET A 18 -2.61 -9.46 1.28
CA MET A 18 -3.06 -10.86 1.30
C MET A 18 -3.14 -11.52 -0.08
N LEU A 19 -3.27 -10.73 -1.15
CA LEU A 19 -3.25 -11.23 -2.53
C LEU A 19 -1.81 -11.47 -3.03
N MET A 20 -0.83 -10.77 -2.47
CA MET A 20 0.57 -10.87 -2.88
C MET A 20 1.15 -12.26 -2.57
N GLY A 21 1.80 -12.85 -3.57
CA GLY A 21 2.55 -14.09 -3.46
C GLY A 21 4.04 -13.87 -3.20
N HIS A 22 4.79 -14.97 -3.15
CA HIS A 22 6.24 -14.89 -3.06
C HIS A 22 6.83 -14.30 -4.34
N GLY A 23 7.57 -13.20 -4.21
CA GLY A 23 8.22 -12.51 -5.32
C GLY A 23 7.42 -11.36 -5.92
N ASP A 24 6.23 -11.05 -5.38
CA ASP A 24 5.50 -9.84 -5.75
C ASP A 24 6.14 -8.60 -5.11
N ASP A 25 6.22 -7.53 -5.90
CA ASP A 25 6.76 -6.24 -5.48
C ASP A 25 5.63 -5.24 -5.23
N LEU A 26 5.86 -4.36 -4.25
CA LEU A 26 5.02 -3.18 -3.99
C LEU A 26 5.91 -1.94 -3.91
N VAL A 27 5.31 -0.78 -4.17
CA VAL A 27 5.98 0.52 -4.05
C VAL A 27 5.26 1.38 -3.03
N ILE A 28 6.01 1.89 -2.06
CA ILE A 28 5.58 2.98 -1.17
C ILE A 28 6.23 4.26 -1.69
N CYS A 29 5.44 5.24 -2.07
CA CYS A 29 5.93 6.48 -2.67
C CYS A 29 5.34 7.72 -2.01
N ASP A 30 6.00 8.86 -2.21
CA ASP A 30 5.49 10.16 -1.79
C ASP A 30 4.52 10.75 -2.82
N VAL A 31 4.06 11.97 -2.52
CA VAL A 31 3.15 12.75 -3.37
C VAL A 31 3.80 13.27 -4.67
N ASN A 32 5.13 13.22 -4.80
CA ASN A 32 5.83 13.67 -6.00
C ASN A 32 5.92 12.56 -7.07
N HIS A 33 5.76 11.30 -6.66
CA HIS A 33 5.75 10.17 -7.56
C HIS A 33 4.45 10.14 -8.41
N PRO A 34 4.50 9.83 -9.71
CA PRO A 34 3.31 9.73 -10.57
C PRO A 34 2.52 8.43 -10.32
N ALA A 35 2.11 8.21 -9.07
CA ALA A 35 1.56 6.96 -8.58
C ALA A 35 0.25 6.56 -9.28
N ALA A 36 -0.61 7.53 -9.61
CA ALA A 36 -1.87 7.26 -10.29
C ALA A 36 -1.67 6.63 -11.68
N THR A 37 -0.71 7.14 -12.46
CA THR A 37 -0.39 6.60 -13.79
C THR A 37 0.29 5.25 -13.71
N ILE A 38 1.24 5.07 -12.78
CA ILE A 38 1.97 3.83 -12.62
C ILE A 38 1.06 2.72 -12.08
N ALA A 39 0.19 3.03 -11.12
CA ALA A 39 -0.74 2.06 -10.53
C ALA A 39 -1.69 1.45 -11.56
N ALA A 40 -2.08 2.20 -12.60
CA ALA A 40 -2.88 1.66 -13.71
C ALA A 40 -2.14 0.59 -14.54
N ALA A 41 -0.81 0.55 -14.47
CA ALA A 41 0.04 -0.43 -15.14
C ALA A 41 0.51 -1.58 -14.22
N THR A 42 0.17 -1.57 -12.93
CA THR A 42 0.49 -2.68 -12.01
C THR A 42 -0.58 -3.77 -12.07
N THR A 43 -0.28 -4.93 -11.50
CA THR A 43 -1.22 -6.05 -11.38
C THR A 43 -2.51 -5.67 -10.66
N TYR A 44 -2.45 -4.79 -9.65
CA TYR A 44 -3.63 -4.35 -8.92
C TYR A 44 -4.46 -3.30 -9.68
N GLY A 45 -3.82 -2.54 -10.57
CA GLY A 45 -4.49 -1.62 -11.50
C GLY A 45 -5.09 -0.35 -10.85
N LYS A 46 -4.87 -0.13 -9.55
CA LYS A 46 -5.43 1.01 -8.79
C LYS A 46 -4.42 1.56 -7.79
N LEU A 47 -4.44 2.88 -7.61
CA LEU A 47 -3.70 3.54 -6.55
C LEU A 47 -4.41 3.32 -5.21
N ILE A 48 -3.64 2.94 -4.19
CA ILE A 48 -4.13 2.82 -2.82
C ILE A 48 -3.55 3.97 -2.02
N ASP A 49 -4.42 4.75 -1.38
CA ASP A 49 -4.01 5.91 -0.59
C ASP A 49 -3.77 5.53 0.88
N MET A 50 -2.71 6.10 1.46
CA MET A 50 -2.38 6.00 2.88
C MET A 50 -2.25 7.41 3.48
N THR A 51 -3.33 8.18 3.34
CA THR A 51 -3.38 9.60 3.73
C THR A 51 -2.89 9.85 5.15
N GLY A 52 -2.01 10.84 5.31
CA GLY A 52 -1.52 11.25 6.63
C GLY A 52 -0.47 10.32 7.25
N CYS A 53 0.07 9.38 6.46
CA CYS A 53 1.19 8.53 6.87
C CYS A 53 2.46 8.90 6.10
N ASP A 54 3.58 9.01 6.81
CA ASP A 54 4.91 9.16 6.21
C ASP A 54 5.49 7.80 5.80
N ILE A 55 6.37 7.80 4.79
CA ILE A 55 6.95 6.57 4.22
C ILE A 55 7.58 5.66 5.28
N PRO A 56 8.38 6.15 6.24
CA PRO A 56 8.96 5.27 7.27
C PRO A 56 7.92 4.59 8.15
N THR A 57 6.79 5.25 8.44
CA THR A 57 5.71 4.64 9.23
C THR A 57 4.91 3.65 8.39
N ALA A 58 4.64 3.98 7.12
CA ALA A 58 3.99 3.07 6.18
C ALA A 58 4.80 1.77 6.02
N ALA A 59 6.13 1.89 5.84
CA ALA A 59 7.04 0.76 5.70
C ALA A 59 7.20 -0.11 6.97
N ARG A 60 6.86 0.42 8.16
CA ARG A 60 6.81 -0.39 9.39
C ARG A 60 5.47 -1.09 9.59
N ALA A 61 4.40 -0.55 8.99
CA ALA A 61 3.06 -1.08 9.13
C ALA A 61 2.82 -2.26 8.17
N ILE A 62 3.46 -2.24 7.00
CA ILE A 62 3.46 -3.30 5.98
C ILE A 62 4.51 -4.35 6.34
#